data_AF-A0A3N2LZY8-F1
#
_entry.id   AF-A0A3N2LZY8-F1
#
_cell.length_a   1.000
_cell.length_b   1.000
_cell.length_c   1.000
_cell.angle_alpha   90.00
_cell.angle_beta   90.00
_cell.angle_gamma   90.00
#
_symmetry.space_group_name_H-M   'P 1'
#
loop_
_entity.id
_entity.type
_entity.pdbx_description
1 polymer ?
#
loop_
_entity_poly.entity_id
_entity_poly.type
_entity_poly.pdbx_seq_one_letter_code
_entity_poly.pdbx_strand_id
1 'polypeptide(L)'
;MVRSLDTLQNTNFLQAYSLRRPHIGTVRETFAVLHMRVGHSVEYGKEHGDFVVDGKYTFEVGGKDKSFKQIADIPDSYLLVDEIEYAVGNRLPLWLIGFLY
;
A
#
# COMPACT_ATOMS: atom_id res chain seq x y z
N MET A 1 12.99 -9.11 24.19
CA MET A 1 12.56 -9.19 22.78
C MET A 1 11.69 -7.96 22.51
N VAL A 2 12.34 -6.83 22.24
CA VAL A 2 11.69 -5.51 22.18
C VAL A 2 11.39 -5.18 20.72
N ARG A 3 10.16 -4.70 20.51
CA ARG A 3 9.55 -4.27 19.25
C ARG A 3 10.51 -3.40 18.42
N SER A 4 10.81 -3.84 17.20
CA SER A 4 11.64 -3.10 16.25
C SER A 4 10.89 -2.80 14.94
N LEU A 5 9.59 -2.47 15.03
CA LEU A 5 8.75 -2.23 13.85
C LEU A 5 8.14 -0.82 13.80
N ASP A 6 8.41 0.03 14.79
CA ASP A 6 7.98 1.44 14.77
C ASP A 6 8.82 2.31 13.82
N THR A 7 9.90 1.76 13.24
CA THR A 7 10.87 2.50 12.41
C THR A 7 10.40 2.78 10.98
N LEU A 8 9.26 2.22 10.55
CA LEU A 8 8.75 2.37 9.19
C LEU A 8 7.64 3.42 9.07
N GLN A 9 7.62 4.43 9.94
CA GLN A 9 6.60 5.49 9.92
C GLN A 9 6.87 6.63 8.91
N ASN A 10 7.97 6.58 8.16
CA ASN A 10 8.29 7.60 7.16
C ASN A 10 9.02 7.00 5.96
N THR A 11 8.52 7.27 4.75
CA THR A 11 9.18 6.90 3.50
C THR A 11 10.61 7.46 3.41
N ASN A 12 10.87 8.64 4.00
CA ASN A 12 12.21 9.22 4.10
C ASN A 12 13.15 8.41 5.00
N PHE A 13 12.65 7.79 6.08
CA PHE A 13 13.48 6.90 6.90
C PHE A 13 13.78 5.59 6.17
N LEU A 14 12.85 5.08 5.36
CA LEU A 14 13.06 3.92 4.51
C LEU A 14 14.15 4.19 3.45
N GLN A 15 14.18 5.41 2.90
CA GLN A 15 15.26 5.85 2.00
C GLN A 15 16.60 6.07 2.74
N ALA A 16 16.57 6.60 3.97
CA ALA A 16 17.76 6.95 4.74
C ALA A 16 18.45 5.76 5.43
N TYR A 17 17.68 4.76 5.89
CA TYR A 17 18.22 3.58 6.60
C TYR A 17 18.52 2.39 5.69
N SER A 18 18.10 2.44 4.44
CA SER A 18 18.42 1.36 3.50
C SER A 18 19.85 1.55 3.00
N LEU A 19 20.76 0.63 3.38
CA LEU A 19 22.13 0.55 2.87
C LEU A 19 22.21 0.41 1.33
N ARG A 20 21.06 0.21 0.67
CA ARG A 20 20.85 0.12 -0.78
C ARG A 20 19.56 0.88 -1.13
N ARG A 21 19.42 1.40 -2.35
CA ARG A 21 18.15 2.01 -2.80
C ARG A 21 16.96 1.06 -2.52
N PRO A 22 15.89 1.52 -1.85
CA PRO A 22 14.71 0.70 -1.60
C PRO A 22 14.08 0.22 -2.90
N HIS A 23 13.51 -0.98 -2.88
CA HIS A 23 12.73 -1.47 -4.02
C HIS A 23 11.49 -0.60 -4.21
N ILE A 24 11.19 -0.20 -5.45
CA ILE A 24 10.09 0.74 -5.73
C ILE A 24 8.72 0.22 -5.25
N GLY A 25 8.51 -1.11 -5.28
CA GLY A 25 7.30 -1.74 -4.71
C GLY A 25 7.15 -1.42 -3.22
N THR A 26 8.20 -1.62 -2.44
CA THR A 26 8.21 -1.33 -1.00
C THR A 26 7.95 0.14 -0.70
N VAL A 27 8.47 1.06 -1.52
CA VAL A 27 8.20 2.50 -1.39
C VAL A 27 6.72 2.80 -1.58
N ARG A 28 6.08 2.20 -2.60
CA ARG A 28 4.65 2.39 -2.90
C ARG A 28 3.75 1.82 -1.80
N GLU A 29 4.03 0.59 -1.35
CA GLU A 29 3.32 -0.06 -0.25
C GLU A 29 3.42 0.78 1.03
N THR A 30 4.63 1.21 1.37
CA THR A 30 4.86 2.05 2.55
C THR A 30 4.11 3.37 2.43
N PHE A 31 4.18 4.04 1.28
CA PHE A 31 3.44 5.28 1.05
C PHE A 31 1.94 5.12 1.30
N ALA A 32 1.33 4.07 0.74
CA ALA A 32 -0.09 3.80 0.91
C ALA A 32 -0.46 3.53 2.37
N VAL A 33 0.29 2.64 3.03
CA VAL A 33 0.06 2.28 4.43
C VAL A 33 0.21 3.49 5.35
N LEU A 34 1.21 4.34 5.14
CA LEU A 34 1.45 5.51 5.99
C LEU A 34 0.31 6.53 5.94
N HIS A 35 -0.20 6.82 4.74
CA HIS A 35 -1.29 7.77 4.59
C HIS A 35 -2.61 7.18 5.11
N MET A 36 -2.91 5.91 4.82
CA MET A 36 -4.15 5.29 5.30
C MET A 36 -4.17 5.09 6.82
N ARG A 37 -3.02 4.92 7.47
CA ARG A 37 -2.93 4.86 8.94
C ARG A 37 -3.33 6.16 9.63
N VAL A 38 -3.39 7.28 8.89
CA VAL A 38 -3.91 8.53 9.41
C VAL A 38 -5.44 8.42 9.44
N GLY A 39 -5.97 7.84 10.51
CA GLY A 39 -7.42 7.75 10.74
C GLY A 39 -8.06 6.38 10.51
N HIS A 40 -7.36 5.43 9.90
CA HIS A 40 -7.87 4.06 9.70
C HIS A 40 -6.99 2.99 10.34
N SER A 41 -7.58 1.85 10.69
CA SER A 41 -6.80 0.68 11.12
C SER A 41 -6.24 -0.02 9.89
N VAL A 42 -4.93 -0.32 9.90
CA VAL A 42 -4.25 -0.98 8.78
C VAL A 42 -3.52 -2.22 9.26
N GLU A 43 -3.96 -3.37 8.74
CA GLU A 43 -3.43 -4.70 9.04
C GLU A 43 -2.73 -5.27 7.80
N TYR A 44 -1.56 -5.88 7.95
CA TYR A 44 -0.86 -6.48 6.80
C TYR A 44 -1.54 -7.79 6.39
N GLY A 45 -1.77 -7.96 5.09
CA GLY A 45 -2.41 -9.15 4.51
C GLY A 45 -1.47 -10.35 4.63
N LYS A 46 -1.90 -11.42 5.33
CA LYS A 46 -1.09 -12.65 5.45
C LYS A 46 -1.38 -13.67 4.34
N GLU A 47 -2.56 -13.63 3.74
CA GLU A 47 -2.99 -14.61 2.72
C GLU A 47 -3.44 -13.95 1.40
N HIS A 48 -4.00 -12.74 1.45
CA HIS A 48 -4.50 -12.05 0.27
C HIS A 48 -4.29 -10.52 0.35
N GLY A 49 -3.71 -9.92 -0.70
CA GLY A 49 -3.38 -8.49 -0.75
C GLY A 49 -2.18 -8.10 0.11
N ASP A 50 -1.75 -6.84 0.00
CA ASP A 50 -0.63 -6.31 0.76
C ASP A 50 -1.07 -5.86 2.17
N PHE A 51 -2.27 -5.28 2.27
CA PHE A 51 -2.87 -4.85 3.54
C PHE A 51 -4.40 -4.72 3.48
N VAL A 52 -5.02 -4.73 4.65
CA VAL A 52 -6.45 -4.56 4.87
C VAL A 52 -6.69 -3.32 5.72
N VAL A 53 -7.65 -2.50 5.31
CA VAL A 53 -8.06 -1.27 6.01
C VAL A 53 -9.42 -1.48 6.66
N ASP A 54 -9.55 -1.08 7.93
CA ASP A 54 -10.77 -1.16 8.74
C ASP A 54 -11.40 -2.57 8.78
N GLY A 55 -10.57 -3.60 8.62
CA GLY A 55 -11.02 -5.00 8.56
C GLY A 55 -11.94 -5.34 7.39
N LYS A 56 -12.08 -4.44 6.41
CA LYS A 56 -13.05 -4.57 5.30
C LYS A 56 -12.40 -4.45 3.93
N TYR A 57 -11.58 -3.42 3.71
CA TYR A 57 -11.08 -3.10 2.38
C TYR A 57 -9.71 -3.72 2.16
N THR A 58 -9.59 -4.59 1.17
CA THR A 58 -8.31 -5.24 0.83
C THR A 58 -7.60 -4.46 -0.26
N PHE A 59 -6.34 -4.12 -0.05
CA PHE A 59 -5.55 -3.38 -1.02
C PHE A 59 -4.33 -4.17 -1.47
N GLU A 60 -4.05 -4.08 -2.76
CA GLU A 60 -2.78 -4.48 -3.37
C GLU A 60 -2.16 -3.26 -4.04
N VAL A 61 -0.83 -3.15 -4.01
CA VAL A 61 -0.09 -2.01 -4.52
C VAL A 61 0.88 -2.45 -5.61
N GLY A 62 0.99 -1.65 -6.66
CA GLY A 62 1.92 -1.95 -7.74
C GLY A 62 2.10 -0.83 -8.76
N GLY A 63 2.93 -1.10 -9.76
CA GLY A 63 3.06 -0.23 -10.93
C GLY A 63 2.02 -0.53 -12.00
N LYS A 64 2.06 0.22 -13.10
CA LYS A 64 1.15 0.13 -14.26
C LYS A 64 0.77 -1.30 -14.70
N ASP A 65 1.76 -2.19 -14.76
CA ASP A 65 1.62 -3.56 -15.26
C ASP A 65 1.19 -4.58 -14.18
N LYS A 66 0.90 -4.13 -12.95
CA LYS A 66 0.48 -5.01 -11.86
C LYS A 66 -0.88 -5.62 -12.20
N SER A 67 -0.92 -6.95 -12.17
CA SER A 67 -2.09 -7.77 -12.45
C SER A 67 -3.03 -7.81 -11.25
N PHE A 68 -4.35 -7.72 -11.48
CA PHE A 68 -5.40 -7.78 -10.45
C PHE A 68 -5.68 -9.21 -9.92
N LYS A 69 -4.95 -10.22 -10.39
CA LYS A 69 -5.25 -11.64 -10.15
C LYS A 69 -5.23 -12.07 -8.68
N GLN A 70 -4.45 -11.43 -7.80
CA GLN A 70 -4.32 -11.88 -6.42
C GLN A 70 -5.57 -11.57 -5.58
N ILE A 71 -6.28 -10.50 -5.94
CA ILE A 71 -7.45 -10.01 -5.19
C ILE A 71 -8.75 -10.05 -6.01
N ALA A 72 -8.73 -10.60 -7.22
CA ALA A 72 -9.85 -10.56 -8.16
C ALA A 72 -11.18 -11.09 -7.60
N ASP A 73 -11.12 -12.16 -6.80
CA ASP A 73 -12.30 -12.83 -6.24
C ASP A 73 -12.61 -12.37 -4.80
N ILE A 74 -11.94 -11.33 -4.32
CA ILE A 74 -12.11 -10.82 -2.96
C ILE A 74 -13.07 -9.63 -3.01
N PRO A 75 -14.17 -9.67 -2.24
CA PRO A 75 -15.09 -8.54 -2.15
C PRO A 75 -14.38 -7.33 -1.54
N ASP A 76 -14.80 -6.13 -1.93
CA ASP A 76 -14.26 -4.86 -1.42
C ASP A 76 -12.72 -4.75 -1.56
N SER A 77 -12.18 -5.30 -2.66
CA SER A 77 -10.76 -5.28 -2.96
C SER A 77 -10.38 -4.29 -4.07
N TYR A 78 -9.24 -3.62 -3.90
CA TYR A 78 -8.77 -2.56 -4.77
C TYR A 78 -7.28 -2.65 -5.05
N LEU A 79 -6.89 -2.29 -6.27
CA LEU A 79 -5.50 -2.23 -6.68
C LEU A 79 -5.07 -0.76 -6.78
N LEU A 80 -4.14 -0.37 -5.92
CA LEU A 80 -3.48 0.93 -5.97
C LEU A 80 -2.34 0.87 -7.00
N VAL A 81 -2.51 1.60 -8.09
CA VAL A 81 -1.60 1.56 -9.24
C VAL A 81 -0.87 2.89 -9.38
N ASP A 82 0.45 2.81 -9.40
CA ASP A 82 1.31 3.93 -9.79
C ASP A 82 1.34 4.10 -11.32
N GLU A 83 1.53 5.33 -11.79
CA GLU A 83 1.56 5.71 -13.22
C GLU A 83 0.23 5.56 -13.99
N ILE A 84 -0.90 5.80 -13.32
CA ILE A 84 -2.22 5.96 -13.98
C ILE A 84 -2.89 7.30 -13.61
N GLU A 85 -3.65 7.85 -14.55
CA GLU A 85 -4.29 9.18 -14.40
C GLU A 85 -5.74 9.10 -13.90
N TYR A 86 -6.42 7.98 -14.10
CA TYR A 86 -7.82 7.80 -13.73
C TYR A 86 -8.10 6.37 -13.27
N ALA A 87 -9.12 6.22 -12.43
CA ALA A 87 -9.56 4.93 -11.95
C ALA A 87 -10.30 4.14 -13.03
N VAL A 88 -10.12 2.83 -13.04
CA VAL A 88 -10.83 1.90 -13.93
C VAL A 88 -11.24 0.66 -13.15
N GLY A 89 -12.54 0.50 -12.92
CA GLY A 89 -13.06 -0.56 -12.04
C GLY A 89 -12.47 -0.43 -10.63
N ASN A 90 -11.93 -1.53 -10.10
CA ASN A 90 -11.29 -1.56 -8.79
C ASN A 90 -9.81 -1.13 -8.80
N ARG A 91 -9.30 -0.60 -9.93
CA ARG A 91 -7.95 -0.03 -10.01
C ARG A 91 -8.02 1.47 -9.71
N LEU A 92 -7.35 1.89 -8.65
CA LEU A 92 -7.30 3.27 -8.18
C LEU A 92 -5.88 3.83 -8.35
N PRO A 93 -5.72 5.08 -8.81
CA PRO A 93 -4.41 5.71 -8.83
C PRO A 93 -3.81 5.84 -7.43
N LEU A 94 -2.56 5.40 -7.26
CA LEU A 94 -1.84 5.44 -5.98
C LEU A 94 -1.74 6.87 -5.42
N TRP A 95 -1.61 7.87 -6.30
CA TRP A 95 -1.50 9.27 -5.91
C TRP A 95 -2.77 9.82 -5.23
N LEU A 96 -3.95 9.19 -5.41
CA LEU A 96 -5.17 9.61 -4.70
C LEU A 96 -5.03 9.46 -3.19
N ILE A 97 -4.25 8.49 -2.74
CA ILE A 97 -4.03 8.23 -1.32
C ILE A 97 -3.27 9.38 -0.65
N GLY A 98 -2.51 10.18 -1.41
CA GLY A 98 -1.82 11.37 -0.91
C GLY A 98 -2.76 12.49 -0.43
N PHE A 99 -4.07 12.40 -0.70
CA PHE A 99 -5.07 13.37 -0.23
C PHE A 99 -5.82 12.94 1.03
N LEU A 100 -5.58 11.74 1.56
CA LEU A 100 -6.34 11.15 2.68
C LEU A 100 -5.77 11.51 4.08
N TYR A 101 -5.26 12.73 4.24
CA TYR A 101 -4.71 13.21 5.52
C TYR A 101 -5.73 13.22 6.68
#